data_AF-A0A970H115-F1
#
_entry.id   AF-A0A970H115-F1
#
_cell.length_a   1.000
_cell.length_b   1.000
_cell.length_c   1.000
_cell.angle_alpha   90.00
_cell.angle_beta   90.00
_cell.angle_gamma   90.00
#
_symmetry.space_group_name_H-M   'P 1'
#
loop_
_entity.id
_entity.type
_entity.pdbx_description
1 polymer ?
#
loop_
_entity_poly.entity_id
_entity_poly.type
_entity_poly.pdbx_seq_one_letter_code
_entity_poly.pdbx_strand_id
1 'polypeptide(L)'
;HEGIIHIGAEVQAGDILVGKVTPKGETELTAEERLLRAIFGDKSRDVRDTSLRVPHGESGIVVDVKVFTREQDDDLAPGVNKLVRVYVAQKRKLSVGDKMAGRHGNKGVISRILPEEDMPFLPDGTPLDVVLNPLGVPSRMNLGQVLEVHLGYAARALGWKVASPVFDGATEDDIMNTLKKAGLPEHGKTILRDGRTGEEFDNPVTVGYMYYMKLFHLVDDKIHARSTGPYSLVTQQPLGGKAQFGGQRFGEMEVWALEAYGAAYTLQEILTIKSDDTVGRVKTYEAIVKGENVPEPGIPESFKVLVKELQSLALDVKIFTEEGEEIPIKETEEDYIKNPDKYRPKREEENPDLIDMEDDNADLLTKDLDYDVSGDDDFADGSDLSAELIKETYLKHAEKVEE
;
A
#
# COMPACT_ATOMS: atom_id res chain seq x y z
N HIS A 1 2.70 33.85 2.58
CA HIS A 1 3.25 32.57 3.04
C HIS A 1 4.02 31.94 1.89
N GLU A 2 5.22 31.41 2.11
CA GLU A 2 6.10 30.82 1.07
C GLU A 2 5.58 29.53 0.43
N GLY A 3 4.33 29.13 0.72
CA GLY A 3 3.73 27.88 0.23
C GLY A 3 4.22 26.63 0.96
N ILE A 4 4.92 26.75 2.08
CA ILE A 4 5.43 25.61 2.86
C ILE A 4 4.57 25.41 4.11
N ILE A 5 4.26 24.15 4.43
CA ILE A 5 3.51 23.76 5.62
C ILE A 5 4.18 24.22 6.92
N HIS A 6 3.38 24.50 7.95
CA HIS A 6 3.88 24.94 9.26
C HIS A 6 4.26 23.75 10.16
N ILE A 7 5.34 23.92 10.93
CA ILE A 7 5.72 22.96 11.99
C ILE A 7 4.61 22.90 13.04
N GLY A 8 4.23 21.69 13.43
CA GLY A 8 3.10 21.40 14.32
C GLY A 8 1.79 21.11 13.60
N ALA A 9 1.70 21.32 12.28
CA ALA A 9 0.49 20.98 11.53
C ALA A 9 0.29 19.47 11.50
N GLU A 10 -0.93 19.03 11.80
CA GLU A 10 -1.41 17.68 11.48
C GLU A 10 -1.72 17.61 9.98
N VAL A 11 -1.20 16.58 9.33
CA VAL A 11 -1.35 16.36 7.89
C VAL A 11 -1.89 14.96 7.61
N GLN A 12 -2.77 14.88 6.63
CA GLN A 12 -3.37 13.65 6.12
C GLN A 12 -3.02 13.45 4.64
N ALA A 13 -3.26 12.25 4.13
CA ALA A 13 -3.01 11.91 2.73
C ALA A 13 -3.70 12.90 1.78
N GLY A 14 -2.94 13.46 0.84
CA GLY A 14 -3.41 14.45 -0.13
C GLY A 14 -3.18 15.92 0.26
N ASP A 15 -2.88 16.20 1.54
CA ASP A 15 -2.56 17.55 2.00
C ASP A 15 -1.26 18.08 1.37
N ILE A 16 -1.20 19.38 1.13
CA ILE A 16 -0.05 20.04 0.51
C ILE A 16 1.02 20.29 1.57
N LEU A 17 2.20 19.68 1.39
CA LEU A 17 3.38 19.93 2.20
C LEU A 17 4.19 21.13 1.66
N VAL A 18 4.38 21.17 0.33
CA VAL A 18 5.13 22.23 -0.34
C VAL A 18 4.44 22.60 -1.64
N GLY A 19 3.96 23.85 -1.70
CA GLY A 19 3.40 24.46 -2.90
C GLY A 19 4.46 24.66 -3.97
N LYS A 20 4.33 23.98 -5.11
CA LYS A 20 5.21 24.14 -6.28
C LYS A 20 4.35 24.35 -7.52
N VAL A 21 4.74 25.32 -8.35
CA VAL A 21 4.10 25.58 -9.64
C VAL A 21 5.14 25.49 -10.75
N THR A 22 4.80 24.80 -11.83
CA THR A 22 5.65 24.67 -13.02
C THR A 22 4.95 25.35 -14.19
N PRO A 23 5.60 26.23 -14.97
CA PRO A 23 4.98 26.81 -16.15
C PRO A 23 4.56 25.72 -17.13
N LYS A 24 3.32 25.79 -17.63
CA LYS A 24 2.85 24.97 -18.76
C LYS A 24 3.42 25.57 -20.04
N GLY A 25 3.93 24.75 -20.96
CA GLY A 25 4.32 25.22 -22.28
C GLY A 25 3.09 25.74 -23.05
N GLU A 26 3.22 26.87 -23.75
CA GLU A 26 2.11 27.47 -24.55
C GLU A 26 1.56 26.52 -25.64
N THR A 27 2.32 25.50 -26.04
CA THR A 27 2.00 24.61 -27.16
C THR A 27 1.14 23.39 -26.79
N GLU A 28 0.95 23.07 -25.52
CA GLU A 28 0.43 21.76 -25.08
C GLU A 28 -1.04 21.75 -24.61
N LEU A 29 -1.79 22.85 -24.76
CA LEU A 29 -3.22 22.84 -24.39
C LEU A 29 -4.03 22.03 -25.39
N THR A 30 -4.81 21.06 -24.89
CA THR A 30 -5.69 20.24 -25.73
C THR A 30 -6.89 21.06 -26.22
N ALA A 31 -7.58 20.59 -27.27
CA ALA A 31 -8.68 21.33 -27.89
C ALA A 31 -9.81 21.63 -26.89
N GLU A 32 -10.08 20.70 -25.98
CA GLU A 32 -11.08 20.79 -24.93
C GLU A 32 -10.69 21.82 -23.87
N GLU A 33 -9.43 21.82 -23.42
CA GLU A 33 -8.93 22.82 -22.47
C GLU A 33 -8.95 24.23 -23.07
N ARG A 34 -8.66 24.38 -24.37
CA ARG A 34 -8.77 25.65 -25.09
C ARG A 34 -10.23 26.13 -25.12
N LEU A 35 -11.17 25.21 -25.36
CA LEU A 35 -12.60 25.52 -25.35
C LEU A 35 -13.08 25.92 -23.95
N LEU A 36 -12.70 25.16 -22.91
CA LEU A 36 -13.01 25.49 -21.52
C LEU A 36 -12.46 26.87 -21.13
N ARG A 37 -11.22 27.18 -21.54
CA ARG A 37 -10.60 28.51 -21.33
C ARG A 37 -11.39 29.62 -22.02
N ALA A 38 -11.93 29.35 -23.22
CA ALA A 38 -12.73 30.31 -23.97
C ALA A 38 -14.13 30.53 -23.35
N ILE A 39 -14.75 29.47 -22.80
CA ILE A 39 -16.10 29.52 -22.20
C ILE A 39 -16.07 30.19 -20.83
N PHE A 40 -15.20 29.73 -19.93
CA PHE A 40 -15.20 30.17 -18.53
C PHE A 40 -14.43 31.47 -18.32
N GLY A 41 -13.67 31.93 -19.32
CA GLY A 41 -12.90 33.19 -19.25
C GLY A 41 -11.90 33.21 -18.08
N ASP A 42 -11.66 32.05 -17.46
CA ASP A 42 -10.77 31.94 -16.35
C ASP A 42 -9.38 32.33 -16.84
N LYS A 43 -8.77 33.26 -16.11
CA LYS A 43 -7.33 33.48 -16.15
C LYS A 43 -6.66 32.25 -15.53
N SER A 44 -6.84 31.08 -16.15
CA SER A 44 -6.08 29.89 -15.82
C SER A 44 -4.63 30.29 -15.98
N ARG A 45 -3.95 30.39 -14.83
CA ARG A 45 -2.53 30.74 -14.79
C ARG A 45 -1.82 29.74 -15.69
N ASP A 46 -0.86 30.19 -16.49
CA ASP A 46 -0.07 29.34 -17.40
C ASP A 46 0.90 28.42 -16.63
N VAL A 47 0.48 27.92 -15.46
CA VAL A 47 1.26 27.12 -14.52
C VAL A 47 0.44 25.92 -14.07
N ARG A 48 1.07 24.75 -14.02
CA ARG A 48 0.55 23.51 -13.45
C ARG A 48 0.91 23.45 -11.97
N ASP A 49 -0.03 23.04 -11.14
CA ASP A 49 0.27 22.66 -9.76
C ASP A 49 1.10 21.36 -9.76
N THR A 50 2.32 21.44 -9.24
CA THR A 50 3.26 20.31 -9.09
C THR A 50 3.73 20.20 -7.64
N SER A 51 2.85 20.59 -6.72
CA SER A 51 3.10 20.62 -5.28
C SER A 51 3.38 19.23 -4.70
N LEU A 52 4.25 19.19 -3.69
CA LEU A 52 4.48 17.99 -2.89
C LEU A 52 3.27 17.79 -1.96
N ARG A 53 2.66 16.61 -2.05
CA ARG A 53 1.52 16.19 -1.23
C ARG A 53 1.90 15.02 -0.36
N VAL A 54 1.20 14.86 0.77
CA VAL A 54 1.36 13.67 1.62
C VAL A 54 0.94 12.42 0.84
N PRO A 55 1.80 11.39 0.73
CA PRO A 55 1.45 10.15 0.05
C PRO A 55 0.25 9.43 0.66
N HIS A 56 -0.43 8.60 -0.13
CA HIS A 56 -1.53 7.80 0.40
C HIS A 56 -1.04 6.80 1.47
N GLY A 57 -1.79 6.72 2.57
CA GLY A 57 -1.46 5.85 3.72
C GLY A 57 -0.53 6.49 4.75
N GLU A 58 0.02 7.68 4.47
CA GLU A 58 0.80 8.44 5.44
C GLU A 58 -0.04 9.51 6.13
N SER A 59 0.27 9.76 7.39
CA SER A 59 -0.31 10.81 8.22
C SER A 59 0.61 11.10 9.39
N GLY A 60 0.52 12.31 9.95
CA GLY A 60 1.29 12.65 11.13
C GLY A 60 1.35 14.13 11.40
N ILE A 61 2.31 14.51 12.22
CA ILE A 61 2.57 15.90 12.60
C ILE A 61 3.88 16.33 11.96
N VAL A 62 3.90 17.51 11.33
CA VAL A 62 5.14 18.12 10.83
C VAL A 62 6.02 18.50 12.01
N VAL A 63 7.18 17.86 12.16
CA VAL A 63 8.10 18.11 13.28
C VAL A 63 9.19 19.11 12.93
N ASP A 64 9.62 19.13 11.66
CA ASP A 64 10.69 20.01 11.21
C ASP A 64 10.56 20.29 9.70
N VAL A 65 11.04 21.46 9.27
CA VAL A 65 11.08 21.87 7.87
C VAL A 65 12.43 22.51 7.61
N LYS A 66 13.22 21.89 6.72
CA LYS A 66 14.53 22.40 6.31
C LYS A 66 14.45 22.93 4.89
N VAL A 67 14.88 24.17 4.71
CA VAL A 67 14.89 24.86 3.42
C VAL A 67 16.35 25.13 3.06
N PHE A 68 16.76 24.62 1.91
CA PHE A 68 18.10 24.83 1.33
C PHE A 68 17.97 25.71 0.10
N THR A 69 18.82 26.73 -0.01
CA THR A 69 18.79 27.68 -1.12
C THR A 69 20.20 27.90 -1.66
N ARG A 70 20.33 28.05 -2.98
CA ARG A 70 21.63 28.28 -3.62
C ARG A 70 22.28 29.60 -3.15
N GLU A 71 21.47 30.56 -2.72
CA GLU A 71 21.95 31.84 -2.16
C GLU A 71 22.63 31.70 -0.80
N GLN A 72 22.34 30.61 -0.06
CA GLN A 72 22.90 30.33 1.26
C GLN A 72 24.13 29.41 1.22
N ASP A 73 24.74 29.22 0.03
CA ASP A 73 25.93 28.39 -0.21
C ASP A 73 25.71 26.89 0.09
N ASP A 74 24.47 26.41 -0.08
CA ASP A 74 24.15 24.99 -0.03
C ASP A 74 24.53 24.29 -1.35
N ASP A 75 25.21 23.14 -1.26
CA ASP A 75 25.55 22.29 -2.42
C ASP A 75 24.30 21.61 -2.99
N LEU A 76 23.63 22.32 -3.90
CA LEU A 76 22.42 21.87 -4.60
C LEU A 76 22.76 21.35 -5.99
N ALA A 77 22.12 20.24 -6.38
CA ALA A 77 22.26 19.63 -7.70
C ALA A 77 22.05 20.66 -8.84
N PRO A 78 22.75 20.50 -9.98
CA PRO A 78 22.60 21.38 -11.14
C PRO A 78 21.13 21.51 -11.56
N GLY A 79 20.66 22.74 -11.79
CA GLY A 79 19.26 23.02 -12.14
C GLY A 79 18.27 23.14 -10.97
N VAL A 80 18.66 22.80 -9.74
CA VAL A 80 17.82 22.99 -8.54
C VAL A 80 18.05 24.39 -7.94
N ASN A 81 16.99 25.16 -7.75
CA ASN A 81 17.06 26.52 -7.18
C ASN A 81 16.84 26.53 -5.65
N LYS A 82 15.88 25.73 -5.17
CA LYS A 82 15.47 25.61 -3.76
C LYS A 82 15.11 24.16 -3.50
N LEU A 83 15.56 23.61 -2.38
CA LEU A 83 15.21 22.26 -1.92
C LEU A 83 14.54 22.37 -0.55
N VAL A 84 13.39 21.73 -0.40
CA VAL A 84 12.61 21.76 0.86
C VAL A 84 12.44 20.33 1.34
N ARG A 85 12.87 20.06 2.58
CA ARG A 85 12.65 18.79 3.27
C ARG A 85 11.64 19.01 4.39
N VAL A 86 10.58 18.23 4.40
CA VAL A 86 9.54 18.25 5.44
C VAL A 86 9.62 16.93 6.20
N TYR A 87 9.82 17.01 7.52
CA TYR A 87 9.85 15.84 8.39
C TYR A 87 8.49 15.67 9.04
N VAL A 88 7.85 14.53 8.80
CA VAL A 88 6.55 14.17 9.38
C VAL A 88 6.77 13.01 10.35
N ALA A 89 6.28 13.15 11.58
CA ALA A 89 6.34 12.11 12.59
C ALA A 89 4.96 11.53 12.87
N GLN A 90 4.89 10.20 12.96
CA GLN A 90 3.67 9.45 13.25
C GLN A 90 3.85 8.56 14.47
N LYS A 91 2.91 8.59 15.41
CA LYS A 91 2.86 7.65 16.54
C LYS A 91 2.03 6.44 16.16
N ARG A 92 2.70 5.31 15.89
CA ARG A 92 2.04 4.05 15.50
C ARG A 92 1.79 3.14 16.69
N LYS A 93 0.52 3.02 17.09
CA LYS A 93 0.07 2.05 18.11
C LYS A 93 0.13 0.62 17.55
N LEU A 94 -0.03 -0.38 18.42
CA LEU A 94 -0.19 -1.76 17.99
C LEU A 94 -1.57 -1.95 17.37
N SER A 95 -1.59 -2.51 16.16
CA SER A 95 -2.83 -2.74 15.40
C SER A 95 -2.97 -4.21 15.01
N VAL A 96 -4.20 -4.63 14.75
CA VAL A 96 -4.47 -5.95 14.15
C VAL A 96 -3.78 -6.02 12.79
N GLY A 97 -3.02 -7.08 12.54
CA GLY A 97 -2.17 -7.20 11.35
C GLY A 97 -0.69 -6.89 11.58
N ASP A 98 -0.33 -6.23 12.70
CA ASP A 98 1.08 -6.01 13.04
C ASP A 98 1.76 -7.34 13.38
N LYS A 99 3.03 -7.45 12.95
CA LYS A 99 3.84 -8.64 13.21
C LYS A 99 4.65 -8.50 14.49
N MET A 100 4.55 -9.52 15.32
CA MET A 100 5.26 -9.61 16.59
C MET A 100 6.10 -10.90 16.63
N ALA A 101 7.13 -10.92 17.48
CA ALA A 101 7.99 -12.09 17.63
C ALA A 101 8.61 -12.20 19.02
N GLY A 102 8.71 -13.43 19.52
CA GLY A 102 9.56 -13.74 20.66
C GLY A 102 11.01 -14.00 20.22
N ARG A 103 11.91 -14.08 21.20
CA ARG A 103 13.34 -14.33 20.97
C ARG A 103 13.63 -15.72 20.42
N HIS A 104 12.71 -16.67 20.60
CA HIS A 104 12.82 -18.07 20.19
C HIS A 104 12.21 -18.35 18.80
N GLY A 105 12.03 -17.32 17.97
CA GLY A 105 11.56 -17.47 16.59
C GLY A 105 10.06 -17.72 16.44
N ASN A 106 9.29 -17.66 17.53
CA ASN A 106 7.82 -17.67 17.53
C ASN A 106 7.28 -16.33 17.00
N LYS A 107 7.14 -16.26 15.68
CA LYS A 107 6.59 -15.11 14.96
C LYS A 107 5.09 -15.29 14.73
N GLY A 108 4.33 -14.22 14.90
CA GLY A 108 2.89 -14.19 14.70
C GLY A 108 2.42 -12.81 14.25
N VAL A 109 1.19 -12.76 13.75
CA VAL A 109 0.47 -11.52 13.46
C VAL A 109 -0.64 -11.37 14.49
N ILE A 110 -0.89 -10.15 14.96
CA ILE A 110 -2.00 -9.87 15.87
C ILE A 110 -3.32 -10.10 15.12
N SER A 111 -4.10 -11.08 15.57
CA SER A 111 -5.39 -11.43 14.95
C SER A 111 -6.56 -10.65 15.54
N ARG A 112 -6.50 -10.35 16.84
CA ARG A 112 -7.54 -9.63 17.57
C ARG A 112 -6.94 -8.94 18.79
N ILE A 113 -7.45 -7.76 19.10
CA ILE A 113 -7.20 -7.05 20.37
C ILE A 113 -8.50 -7.15 21.14
N LEU A 114 -8.48 -7.86 22.26
CA LEU A 114 -9.65 -8.02 23.13
C LEU A 114 -9.67 -6.91 24.20
N PRO A 115 -10.87 -6.51 24.67
CA PRO A 115 -11.00 -5.78 25.92
C PRO A 115 -10.38 -6.56 27.09
N GLU A 116 -9.93 -5.84 28.11
CA GLU A 116 -9.24 -6.44 29.28
C GLU A 116 -10.17 -7.41 30.04
N GLU A 117 -11.46 -7.06 30.13
CA GLU A 117 -12.50 -7.86 30.79
C GLU A 117 -12.78 -9.20 30.09
N ASP A 118 -12.48 -9.30 28.80
CA ASP A 118 -12.70 -10.48 27.97
C ASP A 118 -11.52 -11.45 28.01
N MET A 119 -10.37 -11.00 28.50
CA MET A 119 -9.15 -11.81 28.54
C MET A 119 -9.23 -12.85 29.66
N PRO A 120 -8.65 -14.05 29.45
CA PRO A 120 -8.46 -14.98 30.55
C PRO A 120 -7.68 -14.32 31.68
N PHE A 121 -8.09 -14.56 32.92
CA PHE A 121 -7.46 -13.97 34.10
C PHE A 121 -7.04 -15.04 35.11
N LEU A 122 -6.01 -14.67 35.87
CA LEU A 122 -5.46 -15.47 36.96
C LEU A 122 -6.40 -15.46 38.18
N PRO A 123 -6.25 -16.40 39.13
CA PRO A 123 -7.11 -16.45 40.33
C PRO A 123 -7.05 -15.20 41.21
N ASP A 124 -6.01 -14.37 41.06
CA ASP A 124 -5.84 -13.08 41.74
C ASP A 124 -6.59 -11.92 41.03
N GLY A 125 -7.21 -12.18 39.88
CA GLY A 125 -7.91 -11.21 39.06
C GLY A 125 -7.05 -10.57 37.97
N THR A 126 -5.75 -10.88 37.88
CA THR A 126 -4.86 -10.30 36.88
C THR A 126 -5.15 -10.88 35.49
N PRO A 127 -5.55 -10.08 34.49
CA PRO A 127 -5.76 -10.55 33.13
C PRO A 127 -4.43 -10.84 32.41
N LEU A 128 -4.48 -11.73 31.42
CA LEU A 128 -3.33 -11.99 30.55
C LEU A 128 -3.17 -10.90 29.50
N ASP A 129 -1.92 -10.57 29.13
CA ASP A 129 -1.62 -9.60 28.07
C ASP A 129 -1.70 -10.23 26.66
N VAL A 130 -1.21 -11.47 26.51
CA VAL A 130 -1.08 -12.16 25.21
C VAL A 130 -1.38 -13.64 25.38
N VAL A 131 -2.20 -14.18 24.48
CA VAL A 131 -2.48 -15.63 24.41
C VAL A 131 -1.79 -16.22 23.18
N LEU A 132 -0.87 -17.17 23.40
CA LEU A 132 -0.12 -17.85 22.35
C LEU A 132 -0.66 -19.27 22.11
N ASN A 133 -0.78 -19.67 20.85
CA ASN A 133 -1.24 -21.01 20.49
C ASN A 133 -0.16 -22.07 20.79
N PRO A 134 -0.44 -23.08 21.63
CA PRO A 134 0.55 -24.11 21.99
C PRO A 134 0.93 -25.02 20.82
N LEU A 135 0.09 -25.17 19.79
CA LEU A 135 0.35 -26.07 18.66
C LEU A 135 1.63 -25.73 17.86
N GLY A 136 2.07 -24.47 17.94
CA GLY A 136 3.27 -23.99 17.26
C GLY A 136 4.59 -24.39 17.94
N VAL A 137 4.56 -24.91 19.18
CA VAL A 137 5.76 -25.22 19.96
C VAL A 137 6.34 -26.61 19.62
N PRO A 138 5.55 -27.72 19.65
CA PRO A 138 6.11 -29.06 19.42
C PRO A 138 6.66 -29.24 18.01
N SER A 139 5.97 -28.70 17.00
CA SER A 139 6.37 -28.83 15.60
C SER A 139 7.66 -28.07 15.25
N ARG A 140 7.97 -27.00 15.98
CA ARG A 140 9.14 -26.13 15.73
C ARG A 140 10.34 -26.43 16.64
N MET A 141 10.18 -27.33 17.61
CA MET A 141 11.22 -27.72 18.58
C MET A 141 11.88 -26.55 19.33
N ASN A 142 11.17 -25.44 19.50
CA ASN A 142 11.66 -24.24 20.19
C ASN A 142 11.17 -24.17 21.64
N LEU A 143 11.48 -25.22 22.42
CA LEU A 143 11.06 -25.37 23.82
C LEU A 143 11.60 -24.27 24.73
N GLY A 144 12.69 -23.60 24.33
CA GLY A 144 13.26 -22.47 25.06
C GLY A 144 12.25 -21.38 25.42
N GLN A 145 11.22 -21.16 24.59
CA GLN A 145 10.16 -20.19 24.90
C GLN A 145 9.33 -20.60 26.12
N VAL A 146 9.14 -21.91 26.35
CA VAL A 146 8.40 -22.43 27.51
C VAL A 146 9.26 -22.33 28.77
N LEU A 147 10.56 -22.63 28.64
CA LEU A 147 11.53 -22.46 29.73
C LEU A 147 11.64 -20.98 30.14
N GLU A 148 11.64 -20.07 29.17
CA GLU A 148 11.59 -18.62 29.40
C GLU A 148 10.34 -18.21 30.19
N VAL A 149 9.16 -18.71 29.78
CA VAL A 149 7.88 -18.43 30.47
C VAL A 149 7.91 -18.89 31.92
N HIS A 150 8.38 -20.11 32.19
CA HIS A 150 8.47 -20.66 33.54
C HIS A 150 9.44 -19.87 34.43
N LEU A 151 10.66 -19.61 33.94
CA LEU A 151 11.65 -18.84 34.68
C LEU A 151 11.19 -17.39 34.88
N GLY A 152 10.56 -16.79 33.86
CA GLY A 152 9.97 -15.46 33.93
C GLY A 152 8.86 -15.35 34.96
N TYR A 153 8.04 -16.40 35.11
CA TYR A 153 6.98 -16.44 36.12
C TYR A 153 7.56 -16.44 37.54
N ALA A 154 8.54 -17.32 37.81
CA ALA A 154 9.25 -17.36 39.09
C ALA A 154 9.98 -16.04 39.39
N ALA A 155 10.67 -15.49 38.39
CA ALA A 155 11.42 -14.24 38.52
C ALA A 155 10.50 -13.06 38.86
N ARG A 156 9.32 -12.96 38.23
CA ARG A 156 8.34 -11.91 38.54
C ARG A 156 7.83 -12.01 39.97
N ALA A 157 7.44 -13.21 40.41
CA ALA A 157 6.92 -13.45 41.75
C ALA A 157 7.96 -13.13 42.85
N LEU A 158 9.24 -13.39 42.59
CA LEU A 158 10.34 -13.09 43.52
C LEU A 158 10.92 -11.66 43.37
N GLY A 159 10.49 -10.90 42.36
CA GLY A 159 11.04 -9.58 42.05
C GLY A 159 12.47 -9.61 41.50
N TRP A 160 12.90 -10.71 40.88
CA TRP A 160 14.25 -10.91 40.39
C TRP A 160 14.42 -10.45 38.94
N LYS A 161 15.61 -9.98 38.61
CA LYS A 161 16.10 -9.89 37.23
C LYS A 161 17.08 -11.03 37.02
N VAL A 162 16.81 -11.86 36.02
CA VAL A 162 17.58 -13.07 35.76
C VAL A 162 18.33 -12.94 34.45
N ALA A 163 19.58 -13.38 34.44
CA ALA A 163 20.38 -13.55 33.23
C ALA A 163 20.72 -15.04 33.10
N SER A 164 20.43 -15.63 31.94
CA SER A 164 20.78 -17.00 31.62
C SER A 164 21.72 -17.00 30.41
N PRO A 165 23.01 -17.33 30.58
CA PRO A 165 23.96 -17.45 29.48
C PRO A 165 23.53 -18.47 28.40
N VAL A 166 24.05 -18.32 27.18
CA VAL A 166 23.55 -19.01 25.98
C VAL A 166 23.86 -20.52 25.95
N PHE A 167 24.79 -21.03 26.76
CA PHE A 167 25.09 -22.47 26.84
C PHE A 167 25.41 -22.97 28.27
N ASP A 168 25.44 -22.06 29.22
CA ASP A 168 25.72 -22.31 30.64
C ASP A 168 24.64 -21.60 31.48
N GLY A 169 23.40 -21.86 31.08
CA GLY A 169 22.20 -21.20 31.58
C GLY A 169 21.55 -21.94 32.74
N ALA A 170 20.39 -21.44 33.17
CA ALA A 170 19.57 -22.13 34.16
C ALA A 170 19.17 -23.54 33.64
N THR A 171 19.35 -24.55 34.49
CA THR A 171 18.90 -25.92 34.20
C THR A 171 17.41 -26.08 34.50
N GLU A 172 16.80 -27.17 34.04
CA GLU A 172 15.39 -27.46 34.35
C GLU A 172 15.15 -27.59 35.85
N ASP A 173 16.07 -28.24 36.57
CA ASP A 173 16.03 -28.38 38.02
C ASP A 173 16.10 -27.02 38.72
N ASP A 174 16.94 -26.10 38.22
CA ASP A 174 16.99 -24.74 38.74
C ASP A 174 15.64 -24.04 38.58
N ILE A 175 15.03 -24.11 37.39
CA ILE A 175 13.73 -23.49 37.11
C ILE A 175 12.65 -24.06 38.04
N MET A 176 12.58 -25.39 38.19
CA MET A 176 11.62 -26.04 39.10
C MET A 176 11.83 -25.60 40.55
N ASN A 177 13.09 -25.58 41.02
CA ASN A 177 13.42 -25.12 42.37
C ASN A 177 13.09 -23.64 42.58
N THR A 178 13.24 -22.82 41.54
CA THR A 178 12.89 -21.39 41.61
C THR A 178 11.37 -21.18 41.67
N LEU A 179 10.60 -21.97 40.92
CA LEU A 179 9.13 -21.98 41.01
C LEU A 179 8.66 -22.39 42.42
N LYS A 180 9.25 -23.42 43.02
CA LYS A 180 8.95 -23.81 44.42
C LYS A 180 9.25 -22.67 45.40
N LYS A 181 10.41 -22.00 45.25
CA LYS A 181 10.78 -20.84 46.09
C LYS A 181 9.80 -19.68 45.95
N ALA A 182 9.21 -19.50 44.76
CA ALA A 182 8.19 -18.50 44.49
C ALA A 182 6.78 -18.88 45.01
N GLY A 183 6.60 -20.09 45.56
CA GLY A 183 5.27 -20.58 45.96
C GLY A 183 4.37 -20.96 44.78
N LEU A 184 4.96 -21.16 43.60
CA LEU A 184 4.25 -21.51 42.36
C LEU A 184 4.33 -23.02 42.08
N PRO A 185 3.37 -23.58 41.32
CA PRO A 185 3.42 -25.00 40.95
C PRO A 185 4.67 -25.34 40.12
N GLU A 186 5.30 -26.48 40.44
CA GLU A 186 6.56 -26.92 39.80
C GLU A 186 6.44 -27.09 38.29
N HIS A 187 5.24 -27.44 37.82
CA HIS A 187 4.94 -27.65 36.41
C HIS A 187 4.63 -26.35 35.64
N GLY A 188 4.68 -25.19 36.31
CA GLY A 188 4.54 -23.87 35.68
C GLY A 188 3.14 -23.56 35.14
N LYS A 189 2.11 -24.31 35.54
CA LYS A 189 0.72 -24.10 35.12
C LYS A 189 -0.13 -23.57 36.26
N THR A 190 -1.20 -22.87 35.92
CA THR A 190 -2.17 -22.31 36.87
C THR A 190 -3.57 -22.44 36.27
N ILE A 191 -4.58 -22.52 37.14
CA ILE A 191 -5.99 -22.51 36.71
C ILE A 191 -6.33 -21.08 36.29
N LEU A 192 -6.83 -20.93 35.08
CA LEU A 192 -7.33 -19.66 34.56
C LEU A 192 -8.86 -19.64 34.65
N ARG A 193 -9.42 -18.44 34.62
CA ARG A 193 -10.85 -18.20 34.45
C ARG A 193 -11.10 -17.49 33.12
N ASP A 194 -12.20 -17.85 32.45
CA ASP A 194 -12.64 -17.17 31.25
C ASP A 194 -13.21 -15.79 31.61
N GLY A 195 -12.69 -14.72 31.00
CA GLY A 195 -13.16 -13.35 31.20
C GLY A 195 -14.63 -13.15 30.85
N ARG A 196 -15.15 -13.94 29.91
CA ARG A 196 -16.52 -13.78 29.40
C ARG A 196 -17.58 -14.45 30.23
N THR A 197 -17.28 -15.64 30.74
CA THR A 197 -18.24 -16.47 31.50
C THR A 197 -17.95 -16.42 32.99
N GLY A 198 -16.71 -16.16 33.39
CA GLY A 198 -16.22 -16.29 34.76
C GLY A 198 -15.94 -17.73 35.21
N GLU A 199 -16.18 -18.72 34.35
CA GLU A 199 -15.95 -20.14 34.64
C GLU A 199 -14.46 -20.48 34.58
N GLU A 200 -14.05 -21.48 35.36
CA GLU A 200 -12.66 -21.99 35.33
C GLU A 200 -12.44 -22.86 34.09
N PHE A 201 -11.26 -22.77 33.48
CA PHE A 201 -10.89 -23.68 32.40
C PHE A 201 -10.71 -25.11 32.92
N ASP A 202 -11.11 -26.10 32.11
CA ASP A 202 -11.07 -27.53 32.47
C ASP A 202 -9.67 -28.04 32.86
N ASN A 203 -8.62 -27.47 32.26
CA ASN A 203 -7.23 -27.89 32.45
C ASN A 203 -6.34 -26.71 32.85
N PRO A 204 -5.32 -26.95 33.71
CA PRO A 204 -4.37 -25.91 34.06
C PRO A 204 -3.53 -25.51 32.84
N VAL A 205 -3.31 -24.20 32.70
CA VAL A 205 -2.65 -23.59 31.53
C VAL A 205 -1.28 -23.05 31.95
N THR A 206 -0.27 -23.19 31.09
CA THR A 206 1.04 -22.59 31.32
C THR A 206 0.94 -21.07 31.22
N VAL A 207 1.31 -20.36 32.29
CA VAL A 207 1.30 -18.90 32.38
C VAL A 207 2.67 -18.42 32.84
N GLY A 208 3.09 -17.26 32.37
CA GLY A 208 4.33 -16.63 32.80
C GLY A 208 4.70 -15.46 31.92
N TYR A 209 5.94 -15.00 32.07
CA TYR A 209 6.42 -13.79 31.40
C TYR A 209 7.39 -14.15 30.29
N MET A 210 7.07 -13.73 29.07
CA MET A 210 7.93 -13.90 27.89
C MET A 210 8.30 -12.53 27.33
N TYR A 211 9.53 -12.38 26.84
CA TYR A 211 9.94 -11.19 26.13
C TYR A 211 9.46 -11.23 24.67
N TYR A 212 8.62 -10.26 24.32
CA TYR A 212 7.98 -10.18 23.00
C TYR A 212 8.29 -8.83 22.34
N MET A 213 8.58 -8.85 21.04
CA MET A 213 9.06 -7.69 20.28
C MET A 213 8.09 -7.34 19.15
N LYS A 214 7.88 -6.04 18.95
CA LYS A 214 7.22 -5.49 17.76
C LYS A 214 8.22 -5.45 16.62
N LEU A 215 7.89 -6.11 15.51
CA LEU A 215 8.75 -6.08 14.32
C LEU A 215 8.39 -4.87 13.45
N PHE A 216 9.37 -4.38 12.69
CA PHE A 216 9.17 -3.39 11.63
C PHE A 216 8.51 -4.04 10.40
N HIS A 217 7.31 -4.56 10.62
CA HIS A 217 6.45 -5.22 9.64
C HIS A 217 5.01 -4.89 10.02
N LEU A 218 4.67 -3.62 9.83
CA LEU A 218 3.37 -3.07 10.20
C LEU A 218 2.37 -3.27 9.07
N VAL A 219 1.10 -3.41 9.44
CA VAL A 219 0.03 -3.61 8.44
C VAL A 219 -0.20 -2.36 7.59
N ASP A 220 -0.10 -1.19 8.21
CA ASP A 220 -0.31 0.11 7.56
C ASP A 220 0.68 0.34 6.40
N ASP A 221 1.89 -0.21 6.52
CA ASP A 221 2.89 -0.14 5.46
C ASP A 221 2.62 -1.14 4.33
N LYS A 222 1.88 -2.22 4.60
CA LYS A 222 1.64 -3.31 3.64
C LYS A 222 0.32 -3.21 2.89
N ILE A 223 -0.67 -2.52 3.45
CA ILE A 223 -1.94 -2.33 2.76
C ILE A 223 -1.72 -1.46 1.53
N HIS A 224 -2.22 -1.93 0.40
CA HIS A 224 -2.15 -1.23 -0.89
C HIS A 224 -3.39 -1.59 -1.71
N ALA A 225 -4.01 -0.56 -2.28
CA ALA A 225 -5.15 -0.71 -3.16
C ALA A 225 -5.00 0.28 -4.31
N ARG A 226 -5.40 -0.16 -5.50
CA ARG A 226 -5.35 0.64 -6.73
C ARG A 226 -6.66 0.44 -7.48
N SER A 227 -7.28 1.54 -7.90
CA SER A 227 -8.36 1.54 -8.89
C SER A 227 -7.77 1.80 -10.28
N THR A 228 -7.36 3.05 -10.52
CA THR A 228 -6.61 3.51 -11.69
C THR A 228 -5.28 4.09 -11.21
N GLY A 229 -4.35 4.37 -12.12
CA GLY A 229 -3.04 4.92 -11.77
C GLY A 229 -2.10 4.95 -12.96
N PRO A 230 -0.81 5.25 -12.73
CA PRO A 230 0.15 5.41 -13.81
C PRO A 230 0.46 4.09 -14.53
N TYR A 231 0.88 4.23 -15.79
CA TYR A 231 1.21 3.15 -16.70
C TYR A 231 2.63 3.29 -17.23
N SER A 232 3.24 2.17 -17.58
CA SER A 232 4.53 2.13 -18.25
C SER A 232 4.43 2.75 -19.65
N LEU A 233 5.39 3.60 -20.02
CA LEU A 233 5.42 4.23 -21.34
C LEU A 233 5.53 3.20 -22.48
N VAL A 234 6.28 2.12 -22.26
CA VAL A 234 6.58 1.14 -23.31
C VAL A 234 5.47 0.08 -23.40
N THR A 235 5.17 -0.58 -22.28
CA THR A 235 4.26 -1.74 -22.27
C THR A 235 2.81 -1.35 -22.04
N GLN A 236 2.53 -0.09 -21.69
CA GLN A 236 1.20 0.40 -21.29
C GLN A 236 0.54 -0.38 -20.13
N GLN A 237 1.30 -1.22 -19.43
CA GLN A 237 0.84 -1.94 -18.25
C GLN A 237 0.88 -1.05 -17.01
N PRO A 238 0.01 -1.29 -16.01
CA PRO A 238 0.10 -0.68 -14.69
C PRO A 238 1.53 -0.76 -14.14
N LEU A 239 2.07 0.36 -13.63
CA LEU A 239 3.37 0.35 -12.96
C LEU A 239 3.37 -0.61 -11.75
N GLY A 240 4.56 -1.04 -11.31
CA GLY A 240 4.73 -1.91 -10.16
C GLY A 240 5.04 -1.13 -8.88
N GLY A 241 4.69 -1.70 -7.73
CA GLY A 241 5.12 -1.20 -6.42
C GLY A 241 4.21 -0.14 -5.79
N LYS A 242 4.15 -0.14 -4.45
CA LYS A 242 3.26 0.73 -3.67
C LYS A 242 3.56 2.22 -3.87
N ALA A 243 4.84 2.60 -3.92
CA ALA A 243 5.28 3.99 -4.03
C ALA A 243 4.79 4.66 -5.33
N GLN A 244 4.64 3.88 -6.41
CA GLN A 244 4.20 4.38 -7.72
C GLN A 244 2.70 4.18 -7.96
N PHE A 245 1.90 3.92 -6.92
CA PHE A 245 0.50 3.50 -7.08
C PHE A 245 0.34 2.32 -8.03
N GLY A 246 1.24 1.34 -7.92
CA GLY A 246 1.36 0.23 -8.85
C GLY A 246 0.24 -0.79 -8.75
N GLY A 247 0.00 -1.54 -9.83
CA GLY A 247 -0.92 -2.68 -9.85
C GLY A 247 -0.32 -3.92 -9.20
N GLN A 248 -1.17 -4.87 -8.83
CA GLN A 248 -0.72 -6.20 -8.42
C GLN A 248 -0.37 -7.02 -9.68
N ARG A 249 0.77 -7.71 -9.64
CA ARG A 249 1.14 -8.61 -10.74
C ARG A 249 0.21 -9.82 -10.75
N PHE A 250 -0.44 -10.04 -11.88
CA PHE A 250 -1.12 -11.29 -12.20
C PHE A 250 -0.14 -12.16 -12.99
N GLY A 251 0.39 -13.21 -12.36
CA GLY A 251 1.43 -14.05 -12.94
C GLY A 251 0.88 -15.22 -13.72
N GLU A 252 1.79 -15.95 -14.37
CA GLU A 252 1.48 -17.15 -15.16
C GLU A 252 0.78 -18.23 -14.31
N MET A 253 1.18 -18.40 -13.04
CA MET A 253 0.55 -19.38 -12.15
C MET A 253 -0.91 -19.00 -11.83
N GLU A 254 -1.20 -17.71 -11.68
CA GLU A 254 -2.56 -17.23 -11.47
C GLU A 254 -3.41 -17.32 -12.76
N VAL A 255 -2.81 -17.14 -13.93
CA VAL A 255 -3.45 -17.40 -15.23
C VAL A 255 -3.90 -18.85 -15.32
N TRP A 256 -3.00 -19.81 -15.04
CA TRP A 256 -3.35 -21.24 -15.06
C TRP A 256 -4.48 -21.58 -14.09
N ALA A 257 -4.55 -20.90 -12.94
CA ALA A 257 -5.64 -21.09 -12.01
C ALA A 257 -6.99 -20.70 -12.65
N LEU A 258 -7.08 -19.55 -13.32
CA LEU A 258 -8.32 -19.13 -14.00
C LEU A 258 -8.67 -20.01 -15.20
N GLU A 259 -7.67 -20.46 -15.96
CA GLU A 259 -7.85 -21.42 -17.05
C GLU A 259 -8.44 -22.74 -16.54
N ALA A 260 -7.93 -23.26 -15.42
CA ALA A 260 -8.42 -24.49 -14.81
C ALA A 260 -9.87 -24.37 -14.31
N TYR A 261 -10.29 -23.17 -13.88
CA TYR A 261 -11.69 -22.88 -13.54
C TYR A 261 -12.59 -22.69 -14.77
N GLY A 262 -12.04 -22.54 -15.98
CA GLY A 262 -12.79 -22.16 -17.17
C GLY A 262 -13.29 -20.72 -17.11
N ALA A 263 -12.64 -19.84 -16.33
CA ALA A 263 -13.04 -18.45 -16.13
C ALA A 263 -12.57 -17.55 -17.29
N ALA A 264 -13.04 -17.84 -18.51
CA ALA A 264 -12.56 -17.21 -19.74
C ALA A 264 -12.73 -15.68 -19.74
N TYR A 265 -13.92 -15.17 -19.39
CA TYR A 265 -14.18 -13.73 -19.34
C TYR A 265 -13.35 -13.01 -18.28
N THR A 266 -13.19 -13.60 -17.09
CA THR A 266 -12.36 -13.03 -16.01
C THR A 266 -10.90 -12.94 -16.43
N LEU A 267 -10.38 -13.99 -17.08
CA LEU A 267 -9.01 -13.99 -17.58
C LEU A 267 -8.82 -12.95 -18.69
N GLN A 268 -9.75 -12.89 -19.64
CA GLN A 268 -9.73 -11.90 -20.72
C GLN A 268 -9.73 -10.47 -20.14
N GLU A 269 -10.60 -10.19 -19.17
CA GLU A 269 -10.72 -8.90 -18.50
C GLU A 269 -9.39 -8.46 -17.85
N ILE A 270 -8.72 -9.37 -17.14
CA ILE A 270 -7.44 -9.11 -16.46
C ILE A 270 -6.33 -8.79 -17.47
N LEU A 271 -6.28 -9.52 -18.58
CA LEU A 271 -5.25 -9.38 -19.61
C LEU A 271 -5.48 -8.20 -20.57
N THR A 272 -6.63 -7.54 -20.51
CA THR A 272 -7.01 -6.48 -21.45
C THR A 272 -7.37 -5.19 -20.72
N ILE A 273 -8.65 -4.97 -20.42
CA ILE A 273 -9.22 -3.71 -19.92
C ILE A 273 -8.71 -3.33 -18.53
N LYS A 274 -8.21 -4.29 -17.74
CA LYS A 274 -7.57 -4.03 -16.44
C LYS A 274 -6.04 -3.82 -16.52
N SER A 275 -5.46 -3.97 -17.71
CA SER A 275 -4.02 -3.92 -17.95
C SER A 275 -3.69 -2.89 -19.05
N ASP A 276 -3.48 -3.36 -20.27
CA ASP A 276 -2.78 -2.67 -21.36
C ASP A 276 -3.65 -2.50 -22.62
N ASP A 277 -4.97 -2.73 -22.53
CA ASP A 277 -5.90 -2.22 -23.52
C ASP A 277 -6.15 -0.72 -23.28
N THR A 278 -5.43 0.13 -24.01
CA THR A 278 -5.42 1.59 -23.83
C THR A 278 -6.79 2.22 -24.05
N VAL A 279 -7.53 1.77 -25.06
CA VAL A 279 -8.88 2.27 -25.38
C VAL A 279 -9.91 1.59 -24.48
N GLY A 280 -9.79 0.28 -24.28
CA GLY A 280 -10.73 -0.51 -23.48
C GLY A 280 -10.78 -0.08 -22.02
N ARG A 281 -9.64 0.23 -21.40
CA ARG A 281 -9.60 0.67 -19.99
C ARG A 281 -10.33 2.01 -19.76
N VAL A 282 -10.20 2.96 -20.70
CA VAL A 282 -10.85 4.28 -20.62
C VAL A 282 -12.36 4.13 -20.76
N LYS A 283 -12.81 3.42 -21.80
CA LYS A 283 -14.24 3.15 -22.02
C LYS A 283 -14.87 2.34 -20.90
N THR A 284 -14.11 1.41 -20.31
CA THR A 284 -14.56 0.63 -19.15
C THR A 284 -14.79 1.54 -17.95
N TYR A 285 -13.87 2.48 -17.68
CA TYR A 285 -14.05 3.44 -16.61
C TYR A 285 -15.31 4.30 -16.83
N GLU A 286 -15.51 4.82 -18.05
CA GLU A 286 -16.71 5.58 -18.40
C GLU A 286 -17.99 4.76 -18.25
N ALA A 287 -18.01 3.52 -18.74
CA ALA A 287 -19.16 2.63 -18.63
C ALA A 287 -19.52 2.37 -17.17
N ILE A 288 -18.53 2.14 -16.30
CA ILE A 288 -18.74 1.97 -14.85
C ILE A 288 -19.36 3.22 -14.23
N VAL A 289 -18.87 4.41 -14.59
CA VAL A 289 -19.41 5.69 -14.08
C VAL A 289 -20.85 5.92 -14.57
N LYS A 290 -21.15 5.54 -15.81
CA LYS A 290 -22.51 5.64 -16.40
C LYS A 290 -23.46 4.53 -15.93
N GLY A 291 -22.95 3.47 -15.29
CA GLY A 291 -23.73 2.28 -14.94
C GLY A 291 -24.10 1.42 -16.16
N GLU A 292 -23.36 1.55 -17.25
CA GLU A 292 -23.50 0.77 -18.47
C GLU A 292 -22.70 -0.53 -18.40
N ASN A 293 -22.98 -1.46 -19.31
CA ASN A 293 -22.19 -2.68 -19.42
C ASN A 293 -20.80 -2.38 -19.96
N VAL A 294 -19.82 -3.12 -19.44
CA VAL A 294 -18.42 -3.04 -19.88
C VAL A 294 -18.33 -3.41 -21.37
N PRO A 295 -17.62 -2.62 -22.20
CA PRO A 295 -17.48 -2.89 -23.62
C PRO A 295 -16.64 -4.15 -23.89
N GLU A 296 -16.72 -4.67 -25.12
CA GLU A 296 -15.88 -5.79 -25.53
C GLU A 296 -14.38 -5.41 -25.52
N PRO A 297 -13.50 -6.26 -24.97
CA PRO A 297 -12.07 -6.01 -24.95
C PRO A 297 -11.43 -5.92 -26.34
N GLY A 298 -10.47 -5.00 -26.48
CA GLY A 298 -9.65 -4.84 -27.67
C GLY A 298 -8.36 -5.68 -27.66
N ILE A 299 -7.43 -5.29 -28.54
CA ILE A 299 -6.11 -5.92 -28.65
C ILE A 299 -5.17 -5.30 -27.61
N PRO A 300 -4.53 -6.09 -26.73
CA PRO A 300 -3.55 -5.60 -25.77
C PRO A 300 -2.39 -4.87 -26.45
N GLU A 301 -1.92 -3.77 -25.86
CA GLU A 301 -0.79 -3.03 -26.40
C GLU A 301 0.50 -3.84 -26.36
N SER A 302 0.69 -4.69 -25.34
CA SER A 302 1.85 -5.60 -25.27
C SER A 302 1.95 -6.53 -26.48
N PHE A 303 0.83 -6.95 -27.06
CA PHE A 303 0.83 -7.74 -28.28
C PHE A 303 1.25 -6.93 -29.50
N LYS A 304 0.84 -5.66 -29.60
CA LYS A 304 1.29 -4.77 -30.68
C LYS A 304 2.78 -4.50 -30.59
N VAL A 305 3.29 -4.24 -29.37
CA VAL A 305 4.72 -4.07 -29.09
C VAL A 305 5.49 -5.31 -29.52
N LEU A 306 5.02 -6.51 -29.15
CA LEU A 306 5.63 -7.78 -29.57
C LEU A 306 5.73 -7.90 -31.10
N VAL A 307 4.65 -7.58 -31.83
CA VAL A 307 4.67 -7.63 -33.30
C VAL A 307 5.71 -6.67 -33.87
N LYS A 308 5.80 -5.45 -33.34
CA LYS A 308 6.81 -4.47 -33.76
C LYS A 308 8.24 -4.89 -33.41
N GLU A 309 8.45 -5.52 -32.26
CA GLU A 309 9.74 -6.11 -31.90
C GLU A 309 10.17 -7.23 -32.85
N LEU A 310 9.25 -8.12 -33.25
CA LEU A 310 9.53 -9.17 -34.24
C LEU A 310 9.82 -8.57 -35.63
N GLN A 311 9.06 -7.57 -36.07
CA GLN A 311 9.30 -6.84 -37.32
C GLN A 311 10.67 -6.15 -37.33
N SER A 312 11.14 -5.66 -36.18
CA SER A 312 12.48 -5.06 -36.04
C SER A 312 13.61 -6.06 -36.30
N LEU A 313 13.35 -7.36 -36.10
CA LEU A 313 14.26 -8.47 -36.41
C LEU A 313 14.14 -8.99 -37.85
N ALA A 314 13.44 -8.24 -38.72
CA ALA A 314 13.13 -8.62 -40.09
C ALA A 314 12.25 -9.89 -40.21
N LEU A 315 11.42 -10.16 -39.19
CA LEU A 315 10.38 -11.18 -39.25
C LEU A 315 9.05 -10.52 -39.63
N ASP A 316 8.50 -10.87 -40.79
CA ASP A 316 7.21 -10.36 -41.25
C ASP A 316 6.07 -11.11 -40.53
N VAL A 317 5.47 -10.46 -39.54
CA VAL A 317 4.33 -10.97 -38.77
C VAL A 317 3.08 -10.20 -39.17
N LYS A 318 2.07 -10.92 -39.65
CA LYS A 318 0.79 -10.40 -40.16
C LYS A 318 -0.37 -11.14 -39.55
N ILE A 319 -1.48 -10.44 -39.33
CA ILE A 319 -2.73 -11.01 -38.82
C ILE A 319 -3.68 -11.17 -40.00
N PHE A 320 -4.29 -12.35 -40.12
CA PHE A 320 -5.24 -12.65 -41.19
C PHE A 320 -6.62 -12.98 -40.63
N THR A 321 -7.67 -12.61 -41.36
CA THR A 321 -9.02 -13.14 -41.16
C THR A 321 -9.14 -14.58 -41.65
N GLU A 322 -10.24 -15.25 -41.36
CA GLU A 322 -10.56 -16.58 -41.92
C GLU A 322 -10.61 -16.56 -43.46
N GLU A 323 -10.94 -15.40 -44.06
CA GLU A 323 -11.02 -15.19 -45.51
C GLU A 323 -9.65 -14.87 -46.15
N GLY A 324 -8.59 -14.83 -45.35
CA GLY A 324 -7.22 -14.56 -45.81
C GLY A 324 -6.93 -13.07 -46.06
N GLU A 325 -7.78 -12.18 -45.57
CA GLU A 325 -7.54 -10.73 -45.64
C GLU A 325 -6.63 -10.28 -44.49
N GLU A 326 -5.65 -9.44 -44.81
CA GLU A 326 -4.71 -8.91 -43.82
C GLU A 326 -5.39 -7.83 -42.96
N ILE A 327 -5.39 -8.02 -41.64
CA ILE A 327 -5.87 -7.03 -40.67
C ILE A 327 -4.70 -6.13 -40.31
N PRO A 328 -4.72 -4.83 -40.69
CA PRO A 328 -3.67 -3.91 -40.29
C PRO A 328 -3.72 -3.68 -38.78
N ILE A 329 -2.61 -3.93 -38.10
CA ILE A 329 -2.43 -3.56 -36.70
C ILE A 329 -2.27 -2.04 -36.68
N LYS A 330 -3.29 -1.32 -36.18
CA LYS A 330 -3.33 0.14 -36.14
C LYS A 330 -2.07 0.71 -35.47
N GLU A 331 -1.39 1.65 -36.12
CA GLU A 331 -0.09 2.15 -35.69
C GLU A 331 -0.19 3.36 -34.74
N THR A 332 -1.34 4.03 -34.60
CA THR A 332 -1.53 5.20 -33.70
C THR A 332 -3.00 5.55 -33.44
N GLU A 333 -3.28 6.32 -32.36
CA GLU A 333 -4.59 6.89 -32.03
C GLU A 333 -5.16 7.82 -33.12
N GLU A 334 -4.31 8.44 -33.94
CA GLU A 334 -4.71 9.34 -35.03
C GLU A 334 -5.60 8.66 -36.09
N ASP A 335 -5.47 7.35 -36.30
CA ASP A 335 -6.27 6.61 -37.28
C ASP A 335 -7.73 6.43 -36.83
N TYR A 336 -8.00 6.49 -35.52
CA TYR A 336 -9.37 6.44 -34.98
C TYR A 336 -10.13 7.74 -35.26
N ILE A 337 -9.45 8.88 -35.12
CA ILE A 337 -10.00 10.22 -35.38
C ILE A 337 -10.22 10.43 -36.89
N LYS A 338 -9.31 9.93 -37.73
CA LYS A 338 -9.35 10.17 -39.19
C LYS A 338 -10.37 9.31 -39.94
N ASN A 339 -10.80 8.15 -39.41
CA ASN A 339 -11.76 7.26 -40.10
C ASN A 339 -12.65 6.47 -39.11
N PRO A 340 -13.59 7.14 -38.41
CA PRO A 340 -14.54 6.46 -37.53
C PRO A 340 -15.48 5.49 -38.27
N ASP A 341 -15.90 5.82 -39.49
CA ASP A 341 -16.92 5.06 -40.24
C ASP A 341 -16.40 3.78 -40.91
N LYS A 342 -15.08 3.64 -41.09
CA LYS A 342 -14.50 2.48 -41.78
C LYS A 342 -14.56 1.20 -40.94
N TYR A 343 -14.86 1.33 -39.64
CA TYR A 343 -14.77 0.25 -38.64
C TYR A 343 -16.03 0.08 -37.81
N ARG A 344 -17.14 0.77 -38.15
CA ARG A 344 -18.46 0.50 -37.57
C ARG A 344 -18.97 -0.79 -38.24
N PRO A 345 -19.37 -1.84 -37.49
CA PRO A 345 -19.97 -3.02 -38.11
C PRO A 345 -21.21 -2.56 -38.89
N LYS A 346 -21.31 -2.94 -40.17
CA LYS A 346 -22.49 -2.64 -40.98
C LYS A 346 -23.69 -3.31 -40.30
N ARG A 347 -24.56 -2.53 -39.65
CA ARG A 347 -25.85 -3.02 -39.19
C ARG A 347 -26.63 -3.43 -40.44
N GLU A 348 -27.08 -4.67 -40.50
CA GLU A 348 -28.17 -5.04 -41.41
C GLU A 348 -29.37 -4.14 -41.09
N GLU A 349 -29.96 -3.55 -42.13
CA GLU A 349 -31.06 -2.60 -42.02
C GLU A 349 -32.27 -3.24 -41.35
N GLU A 350 -32.46 -3.02 -40.05
CA GLU A 350 -33.80 -3.07 -39.46
C GLU A 350 -34.05 -1.91 -38.49
N ASN A 351 -35.11 -1.17 -38.85
CA ASN A 351 -35.92 -0.21 -38.10
C ASN A 351 -35.53 1.30 -38.17
N PRO A 352 -36.27 2.13 -38.96
CA PRO A 352 -35.97 3.56 -39.17
C PRO A 352 -36.29 4.52 -38.01
N ASP A 353 -36.77 4.05 -36.85
CA ASP A 353 -37.41 4.92 -35.84
C ASP A 353 -36.56 5.23 -34.59
N LEU A 354 -35.24 5.03 -34.62
CA LEU A 354 -34.35 5.48 -33.55
C LEU A 354 -33.48 6.63 -34.05
N ILE A 355 -33.96 7.85 -33.83
CA ILE A 355 -33.21 9.10 -33.98
C ILE A 355 -32.05 9.07 -32.98
N ASP A 356 -30.81 8.96 -33.47
CA ASP A 356 -29.58 9.18 -32.69
C ASP A 356 -29.56 10.65 -32.25
N MET A 357 -29.50 10.89 -30.94
CA MET A 357 -28.99 12.16 -30.41
C MET A 357 -27.47 12.02 -30.31
N GLU A 358 -26.75 12.80 -31.12
CA GLU A 358 -25.31 12.98 -31.01
C GLU A 358 -24.97 13.50 -29.60
N ASP A 359 -24.09 12.81 -28.88
CA ASP A 359 -23.60 13.24 -27.56
C ASP A 359 -22.07 13.32 -27.58
N ASP A 360 -21.57 14.50 -27.97
CA ASP A 360 -20.16 14.91 -28.08
C ASP A 360 -19.45 15.11 -26.71
N ASN A 361 -19.83 14.36 -25.66
CA ASN A 361 -19.42 14.65 -24.27
C ASN A 361 -18.51 13.59 -23.62
N ALA A 362 -17.89 12.68 -24.37
CA ALA A 362 -17.17 11.54 -23.78
C ALA A 362 -15.82 11.87 -23.10
N ASP A 363 -15.13 12.95 -23.48
CA ASP A 363 -13.72 13.16 -23.07
C ASP A 363 -13.50 13.94 -21.75
N LEU A 364 -14.55 14.19 -20.97
CA LEU A 364 -14.51 15.07 -19.80
C LEU A 364 -13.95 14.44 -18.50
N LEU A 365 -13.70 13.13 -18.43
CA LEU A 365 -13.53 12.43 -17.14
C LEU A 365 -12.16 11.77 -16.89
N THR A 366 -11.21 11.81 -17.83
CA THR A 366 -9.98 10.99 -17.75
C THR A 366 -8.68 11.77 -17.47
N LYS A 367 -8.70 13.10 -17.46
CA LYS A 367 -7.47 13.92 -17.36
C LYS A 367 -7.06 14.37 -15.96
N ASP A 368 -7.86 14.14 -14.93
CA ASP A 368 -7.55 14.59 -13.56
C ASP A 368 -6.57 13.68 -12.79
N LEU A 369 -5.95 12.67 -13.43
CA LEU A 369 -5.13 11.66 -12.74
C LEU A 369 -3.68 11.50 -13.22
N ASP A 370 -3.16 12.45 -14.02
CA ASP A 370 -1.74 12.47 -14.36
C ASP A 370 -0.90 12.93 -13.16
N TYR A 371 -0.56 11.99 -12.28
CA TYR A 371 0.55 12.11 -11.34
C TYR A 371 1.86 12.02 -12.13
N ASP A 372 2.52 13.15 -12.33
CA ASP A 372 3.92 13.21 -12.77
C ASP A 372 4.81 12.57 -11.68
N VAL A 373 5.11 11.28 -11.82
CA VAL A 373 6.13 10.61 -11.00
C VAL A 373 7.47 10.66 -11.74
N SER A 374 8.02 11.87 -11.84
CA SER A 374 9.44 12.08 -12.12
C SER A 374 10.11 12.65 -10.87
N GLY A 375 10.20 11.80 -9.84
CA GLY A 375 11.05 12.02 -8.68
C GLY A 375 12.01 10.85 -8.60
N ASP A 376 13.29 11.09 -8.87
CA ASP A 376 14.35 10.16 -8.52
C ASP A 376 14.35 10.02 -6.99
N ASP A 377 13.81 8.89 -6.51
CA ASP A 377 13.77 8.51 -5.10
C ASP A 377 15.15 8.01 -4.66
N ASP A 378 16.13 8.91 -4.60
CA ASP A 378 17.36 8.68 -3.84
C ASP A 378 17.05 8.84 -2.34
N PHE A 379 16.50 7.77 -1.74
CA PHE A 379 16.37 7.65 -0.29
C PHE A 379 17.76 7.56 0.35
N ALA A 380 18.36 8.71 0.63
CA ALA A 380 19.45 8.79 1.60
C ALA A 380 18.86 8.57 3.00
N ASP A 381 19.27 7.49 3.65
CA ASP A 381 18.93 7.15 5.04
C ASP A 381 19.45 8.25 5.99
N GLY A 382 18.59 9.24 6.24
CA GLY A 382 18.89 10.42 7.05
C GLY A 382 18.85 10.11 8.55
N SER A 383 19.85 9.37 9.02
CA SER A 383 20.04 8.98 10.43
C SER A 383 20.64 10.09 11.32
N ASP A 384 20.29 11.36 11.07
CA ASP A 384 20.87 12.52 11.77
C ASP A 384 19.85 13.34 12.60
N LEU A 385 18.88 12.66 13.20
CA LEU A 385 18.04 13.25 14.25
C LEU A 385 18.09 12.35 15.50
N SER A 386 18.53 12.93 16.62
CA SER A 386 18.50 12.20 17.89
C SER A 386 17.04 11.88 18.23
N ALA A 387 16.77 10.61 18.57
CA ALA A 387 15.44 10.17 19.00
C ALA A 387 14.88 11.03 20.15
N GLU A 388 15.76 11.68 20.93
CA GLU A 388 15.42 12.62 21.99
C GLU A 388 14.77 13.91 21.45
N LEU A 389 15.27 14.50 20.36
CA LEU A 389 14.69 15.72 19.79
C LEU A 389 13.29 15.47 19.23
N ILE A 390 13.10 14.32 18.57
CA ILE A 390 11.79 13.87 18.06
C ILE A 390 10.83 13.69 19.24
N LYS A 391 11.28 13.04 20.31
CA LYS A 391 10.47 12.79 21.51
C LYS A 391 10.09 14.09 22.21
N GLU A 392 11.00 15.04 22.40
CA GLU A 392 10.71 16.33 23.03
C GLU A 392 9.72 17.17 22.21
N THR A 393 9.95 17.28 20.90
CA THR A 393 9.11 18.10 20.02
C THR A 393 7.70 17.52 19.92
N TYR A 394 7.59 16.20 19.81
CA TYR A 394 6.31 15.50 19.77
C TYR A 394 5.56 15.58 21.10
N LEU A 395 6.24 15.40 22.24
CA LEU A 395 5.63 15.53 23.57
C LEU A 395 5.13 16.95 23.85
N LYS A 396 5.94 17.97 23.53
CA LYS A 396 5.55 19.39 23.68
C LYS A 396 4.33 19.78 22.84
N HIS A 397 4.11 19.11 21.71
CA HIS A 397 2.92 19.33 20.89
C HIS A 397 1.71 18.53 21.40
N ALA A 398 1.90 17.27 21.82
CA ALA A 398 0.84 16.45 22.40
C ALA A 398 0.26 17.06 23.69
N GLU A 399 1.10 17.65 24.54
CA GLU A 399 0.65 18.35 25.76
C GLU A 399 -0.19 19.60 25.47
N LYS A 400 -0.05 20.22 24.29
CA LYS A 400 -0.83 21.40 23.88
C LYS A 400 -2.19 21.08 23.25
N VAL A 401 -2.43 19.83 22.89
CA VAL A 401 -3.69 19.38 22.27
C VAL A 401 -4.65 18.77 23.31
N GLU A 402 -4.14 18.46 24.51
CA GLU A 402 -4.94 17.99 25.66
C GLU A 402 -5.40 19.13 26.62
N GLU A 403 -4.99 20.38 26.39
CA GLU A 403 -5.57 21.61 26.99
C GLU A 403 -6.55 22.27 26.01
#